data_AF-Q0RR65-F1
#
_entry.id   AF-Q0RR65-F1
#
_cell.length_a   1.000
_cell.length_b   1.000
_cell.length_c   1.000
_cell.angle_alpha   90.00
_cell.angle_beta   90.00
_cell.angle_gamma   90.00
#
_symmetry.space_group_name_H-M   'P 1'
#
loop_
_entity.id
_entity.type
_entity.pdbx_description
1 polymer ?
#
loop_
_entity_poly.entity_id
_entity_poly.type
_entity_poly.pdbx_seq_one_letter_code
_entity_poly.pdbx_strand_id
1 'polypeptide(L)'
;MQARGRQDDLLGLHRGDAPRADWTIDCTVTQGPAGLDLRGRHIQGRPGARFLYLSWGDVDDAGTFAMFRRAKLMLDAVDPDVLAAAVGTGELVGRLGLTDARGQPRCAAVRPPAITWSAVRADRGTSG
;
A
#
# COMPACT_ATOMS: atom_id res chain seq x y z
N MET A 1 7.39 18.31 -17.83
CA MET A 1 6.20 18.75 -17.09
C MET A 1 5.83 17.65 -16.11
N GLN A 2 6.30 17.76 -14.87
CA GLN A 2 6.02 16.76 -13.83
C GLN A 2 4.52 16.80 -13.52
N ALA A 3 3.87 15.64 -13.46
CA ALA A 3 2.46 15.56 -13.09
C ALA A 3 2.34 16.02 -11.64
N ARG A 4 1.72 17.20 -11.43
CA ARG A 4 1.25 17.66 -10.11
C ARG A 4 0.23 16.64 -9.63
N GLY A 5 0.68 15.70 -8.78
CA GLY A 5 -0.23 14.87 -8.01
C GLY A 5 -1.03 15.82 -7.12
N ARG A 6 -2.36 15.83 -7.28
CA ARG A 6 -3.21 16.66 -6.45
C ARG A 6 -3.02 16.19 -5.00
N GLN A 7 -2.63 17.10 -4.12
CA GLN A 7 -2.19 16.80 -2.75
C GLN A 7 -3.22 15.98 -1.97
N ASP A 8 -4.52 16.13 -2.28
CA ASP A 8 -5.63 15.37 -1.70
C ASP A 8 -5.58 13.85 -1.93
N ASP A 9 -4.83 13.37 -2.92
CA ASP A 9 -4.69 11.93 -3.19
C ASP A 9 -3.55 11.27 -2.38
N LEU A 10 -2.72 12.07 -1.70
CA LEU A 10 -1.61 11.57 -0.88
C LEU A 10 -2.07 11.36 0.56
N LEU A 11 -1.86 10.15 1.06
CA LEU A 11 -2.13 9.85 2.46
C LEU A 11 -0.85 10.06 3.27
N GLY A 12 -0.87 10.99 4.24
CA GLY A 12 0.15 11.16 5.28
C GLY A 12 1.60 11.15 4.77
N LEU A 13 2.17 12.31 4.47
CA LEU A 13 3.58 12.39 4.09
C LEU A 13 4.48 12.01 5.27
N HIS A 14 5.47 11.15 4.98
CA HIS A 14 6.54 10.80 5.91
C HIS A 14 7.87 11.31 5.37
N ARG A 15 8.82 11.63 6.26
CA ARG A 15 10.17 12.00 5.85
C ARG A 15 10.86 10.84 5.15
N GLY A 16 11.62 11.12 4.10
CA GLY A 16 12.35 10.08 3.35
C GLY A 16 13.46 9.38 4.14
N ASP A 17 13.95 10.01 5.21
CA ASP A 17 14.94 9.47 6.15
C ASP A 17 14.32 8.83 7.40
N ALA A 18 12.99 8.78 7.50
CA ALA A 18 12.33 8.17 8.64
C ALA A 18 12.63 6.66 8.67
N PRO A 19 12.89 6.08 9.85
CA PRO A 19 13.19 4.65 9.99
C PRO A 19 11.98 3.75 9.67
N ARG A 20 10.77 4.33 9.70
CA ARG A 20 9.50 3.66 9.44
C ARG A 20 8.47 4.67 8.94
N ALA A 21 7.58 4.22 8.09
CA ALA A 21 6.39 4.93 7.68
C ALA A 21 5.19 3.97 7.68
N ASP A 22 4.07 4.43 8.21
CA ASP A 22 2.84 3.65 8.34
C ASP A 22 1.67 4.41 7.71
N TRP A 23 0.80 3.66 7.04
CA TRP A 23 -0.41 4.16 6.41
C TRP A 23 -1.54 3.15 6.61
N THR A 24 -2.71 3.67 6.95
CA THR A 24 -3.96 2.89 7.00
C THR A 24 -4.91 3.43 5.94
N ILE A 25 -5.41 2.54 5.09
CA ILE A 25 -6.29 2.89 3.97
C ILE A 25 -7.56 2.07 4.09
N ASP A 26 -8.70 2.76 4.10
CA ASP A 26 -10.00 2.10 4.04
C ASP A 26 -10.18 1.37 2.71
N CYS A 27 -10.65 0.13 2.80
CA CYS A 27 -11.04 -0.65 1.64
C CYS A 27 -12.33 -1.41 1.89
N THR A 28 -13.03 -1.72 0.80
CA THR A 28 -14.17 -2.62 0.78
C THR A 28 -13.81 -3.86 0.00
N VAL A 29 -14.34 -5.00 0.44
CA VAL A 29 -14.16 -6.29 -0.22
C VAL A 29 -15.46 -6.65 -0.91
N THR A 30 -15.36 -7.02 -2.18
CA THR A 30 -16.49 -7.47 -2.99
C THR A 30 -16.19 -8.82 -3.61
N GLN A 31 -17.21 -9.66 -3.83
CA GLN A 31 -17.03 -10.85 -4.67
C GLN A 31 -17.09 -10.48 -6.14
N GLY A 32 -16.12 -10.97 -6.91
CA GLY A 32 -16.09 -10.86 -8.36
C GLY A 32 -15.84 -12.22 -9.03
N PRO A 33 -15.86 -12.27 -10.38
CA PRO A 33 -15.68 -13.52 -11.14
C PRO A 33 -14.32 -14.19 -10.92
N ALA A 34 -13.31 -13.43 -10.52
CA ALA A 34 -11.95 -13.91 -10.25
C ALA A 34 -11.67 -14.13 -8.75
N GLY A 35 -12.70 -14.08 -7.90
CA GLY A 35 -12.57 -14.14 -6.45
C GLY A 35 -12.81 -12.79 -5.77
N LEU A 36 -12.21 -12.61 -4.59
CA LEU A 36 -12.34 -11.36 -3.83
C LEU A 36 -11.67 -10.19 -4.57
N ASP A 37 -12.37 -9.07 -4.67
CA ASP A 37 -11.92 -7.82 -5.27
C ASP A 37 -11.91 -6.71 -4.23
N LEU A 38 -10.73 -6.14 -4.01
CA LEU A 38 -10.49 -5.02 -3.09
C LEU A 38 -10.73 -3.69 -3.80
N ARG A 39 -11.49 -2.80 -3.16
CA ARG A 39 -11.83 -1.47 -3.69
C ARG A 39 -11.62 -0.40 -2.63
N GLY A 40 -11.31 0.81 -3.04
CA GLY A 40 -11.10 1.94 -2.14
C GLY A 40 -10.57 3.14 -2.89
N ARG A 41 -10.58 4.32 -2.25
CA ARG A 41 -10.18 5.59 -2.88
C ARG A 41 -8.74 5.54 -3.44
N HIS A 42 -7.86 4.79 -2.77
CA HIS A 42 -6.43 4.68 -3.11
C HIS A 42 -6.07 3.38 -3.84
N ILE A 43 -7.04 2.47 -4.00
CA ILE A 43 -6.84 1.20 -4.70
C ILE A 43 -7.16 1.39 -6.18
N GLN A 44 -6.15 1.15 -7.01
CA GLN A 44 -6.21 1.33 -8.45
C GLN A 44 -6.12 0.00 -9.20
N GLY A 45 -6.29 0.05 -10.52
CA GLY A 45 -6.25 -1.12 -11.40
C GLY A 45 -7.61 -1.77 -11.58
N ARG A 46 -7.69 -2.76 -12.47
CA ARG A 46 -8.89 -3.56 -12.73
C ARG A 46 -9.01 -4.73 -11.74
N PRO A 47 -10.17 -5.36 -11.58
CA PRO A 47 -10.29 -6.61 -10.82
C PRO A 47 -9.24 -7.64 -11.25
N GLY A 48 -8.58 -8.27 -10.28
CA GLY A 48 -7.46 -9.21 -10.49
C GLY A 48 -6.10 -8.55 -10.81
N ALA A 49 -6.02 -7.22 -10.85
CA ALA A 49 -4.76 -6.47 -11.01
C ALA A 49 -4.77 -5.20 -10.14
N ARG A 50 -5.36 -5.31 -8.95
CA ARG A 50 -5.47 -4.22 -7.98
C ARG A 50 -4.10 -3.86 -7.41
N PHE A 51 -3.85 -2.58 -7.18
CA PHE A 51 -2.60 -2.11 -6.58
C PHE A 51 -2.78 -0.79 -5.82
N LEU A 52 -1.85 -0.51 -4.91
CA LEU A 52 -1.67 0.79 -4.26
C LEU A 52 -0.44 1.50 -4.84
N TYR A 53 -0.47 2.83 -4.95
CA TYR A 53 0.76 3.58 -5.19
C TYR A 53 1.49 3.87 -3.89
N LEU A 54 2.79 3.64 -3.91
CA LEU A 54 3.75 4.21 -2.96
C LEU A 54 4.59 5.23 -3.72
N SER A 55 4.60 6.47 -3.27
CA SER A 55 5.20 7.60 -4.00
C SER A 55 6.30 8.26 -3.16
N TRP A 56 7.38 8.64 -3.84
CA TRP A 56 8.47 9.46 -3.30
C TRP A 56 8.53 10.76 -4.08
N GLY A 57 8.78 11.83 -3.35
CA GLY A 57 8.84 13.17 -3.89
C GLY A 57 9.45 14.12 -2.89
N ASP A 58 9.80 15.30 -3.39
CA ASP A 58 10.22 16.42 -2.58
C ASP A 58 9.01 17.27 -2.23
N VAL A 59 9.07 17.95 -1.09
CA VAL A 59 8.08 18.95 -0.70
C VAL A 59 8.78 20.29 -0.79
N ASP A 60 8.26 21.19 -1.63
CA ASP A 60 8.83 22.55 -1.74
C ASP A 60 8.46 23.43 -0.54
N ASP A 61 9.03 24.64 -0.48
CA ASP A 61 8.78 25.60 0.59
C ASP A 61 7.29 26.02 0.70
N ALA A 62 6.52 25.84 -0.37
CA ALA A 62 5.08 26.09 -0.39
C ALA A 62 4.25 24.87 0.05
N GLY A 63 4.89 23.76 0.42
CA GLY A 63 4.22 22.52 0.82
C GLY A 63 3.74 21.65 -0.33
N THR A 64 4.16 21.96 -1.57
CA THR A 64 3.77 21.21 -2.77
C THR A 64 4.60 19.96 -2.91
N PHE A 65 3.94 18.80 -3.03
CA PHE A 65 4.62 17.54 -3.31
C PHE A 65 4.95 17.39 -4.80
N ALA A 66 6.24 17.29 -5.11
CA ALA A 66 6.79 16.99 -6.43
C ALA A 66 7.27 15.53 -6.48
N MET A 67 6.43 14.64 -7.01
CA MET A 67 6.78 13.23 -7.17
C MET A 67 7.94 13.03 -8.16
N PHE A 68 8.99 12.33 -7.75
CA PHE A 68 10.08 11.90 -8.66
C PHE A 68 10.12 10.38 -8.85
N ARG A 69 9.49 9.59 -7.98
CA ARG A 69 9.48 8.12 -8.09
C ARG A 69 8.20 7.51 -7.50
N ARG A 70 7.80 6.35 -8.03
CA ARG A 70 6.68 5.57 -7.50
C ARG A 70 6.86 4.07 -7.71
N ALA A 71 6.18 3.31 -6.86
CA ALA A 71 6.03 1.86 -6.95
C ALA A 71 4.55 1.47 -6.86
N LYS A 72 4.18 0.34 -7.48
CA LYS A 72 2.86 -0.27 -7.36
C LYS A 72 2.95 -1.43 -6.39
N LEU A 73 2.28 -1.35 -5.25
CA LEU A 73 2.16 -2.46 -4.31
C LEU A 73 1.02 -3.35 -4.80
N MET A 74 1.37 -4.52 -5.33
CA MET A 74 0.45 -5.38 -6.05
C MET A 74 -0.40 -6.19 -5.09
N LEU A 75 -1.72 -5.98 -5.10
CA LEU A 75 -2.70 -6.67 -4.26
C LEU A 75 -3.16 -8.01 -4.86
N ASP A 76 -3.03 -8.18 -6.18
CA ASP A 76 -3.21 -9.48 -6.85
C ASP A 76 -2.08 -10.48 -6.49
N ALA A 77 -1.04 -10.03 -5.80
CA ALA A 77 0.02 -10.88 -5.26
C ALA A 77 -0.25 -11.37 -3.83
N VAL A 78 -1.38 -10.99 -3.23
CA VAL A 78 -1.77 -11.44 -1.90
C VAL A 78 -2.25 -12.88 -2.01
N ASP A 79 -1.71 -13.75 -1.15
CA ASP A 79 -2.17 -15.12 -1.06
C ASP A 79 -3.68 -15.18 -0.72
N PRO A 80 -4.50 -15.97 -1.44
CA PRO A 80 -5.93 -16.05 -1.18
C PRO A 80 -6.30 -16.40 0.27
N ASP A 81 -5.52 -17.24 0.95
CA ASP A 81 -5.77 -17.63 2.35
C ASP A 81 -5.46 -16.47 3.29
N VAL A 82 -4.41 -15.70 3.01
CA VAL A 82 -4.10 -14.45 3.74
C VAL A 82 -5.21 -13.43 3.55
N LEU A 83 -5.72 -13.28 2.33
CA LEU A 83 -6.82 -12.36 2.05
C LEU A 83 -8.11 -12.79 2.73
N ALA A 84 -8.45 -14.08 2.72
CA ALA A 84 -9.61 -14.62 3.42
C ALA A 84 -9.50 -14.42 4.94
N ALA A 85 -8.32 -14.66 5.51
CA ALA A 85 -8.05 -14.38 6.93
C ALA A 85 -8.16 -12.87 7.24
N ALA A 86 -7.70 -12.01 6.35
CA ALA A 86 -7.82 -10.55 6.50
C ALA A 86 -9.28 -10.09 6.46
N VAL A 87 -10.13 -10.70 5.61
CA VAL A 87 -11.58 -10.44 5.63
C VAL A 87 -12.19 -10.81 6.99
N GLY A 88 -11.79 -11.95 7.56
CA GLY A 88 -12.28 -12.39 8.87
C GLY A 88 -11.80 -11.52 10.04
N THR A 89 -10.62 -10.90 9.92
CA THR A 89 -10.00 -10.08 10.98
C THR A 89 -10.20 -8.59 10.81
N GLY A 90 -10.60 -8.15 9.60
CA GLY A 90 -10.83 -6.76 9.25
C GLY A 90 -9.59 -6.01 8.77
N GLU A 91 -8.41 -6.63 8.74
CA GLU A 91 -7.17 -5.92 8.41
C GLU A 91 -6.16 -6.77 7.62
N LEU A 92 -5.69 -6.22 6.49
CA LEU A 92 -4.60 -6.74 5.68
C LEU A 92 -3.38 -5.82 5.82
N VAL A 93 -2.24 -6.39 6.24
CA VAL A 93 -1.00 -5.64 6.44
C VAL A 93 0.02 -6.01 5.37
N GLY A 94 0.55 -5.00 4.68
CA GLY A 94 1.70 -5.11 3.78
C GLY A 94 2.96 -4.55 4.42
N ARG A 95 4.03 -5.34 4.51
CA ARG A 95 5.34 -4.90 5.03
C ARG A 95 6.40 -4.99 3.94
N LEU A 96 7.14 -3.91 3.76
CA LEU A 96 8.20 -3.81 2.75
C LEU A 96 9.30 -2.86 3.21
N GLY A 97 10.51 -3.07 2.71
CA GLY A 97 11.54 -2.03 2.75
C GLY A 97 11.19 -0.88 1.78
N LEU A 98 11.44 0.36 2.17
CA LEU A 98 11.18 1.52 1.29
C LEU A 98 12.26 1.72 0.23
N THR A 99 13.44 1.12 0.44
CA THR A 99 14.57 1.16 -0.48
C THR A 99 14.84 -0.22 -1.11
N ASP A 100 15.61 -0.22 -2.21
CA ASP A 100 16.17 -1.40 -2.83
C ASP A 100 17.59 -1.71 -2.29
N ALA A 101 18.22 -2.75 -2.82
CA ALA A 101 19.57 -3.17 -2.40
C ALA A 101 20.68 -2.12 -2.64
N ARG A 102 20.39 -1.08 -3.45
CA ARG A 102 21.30 0.05 -3.71
C ARG A 102 20.93 1.29 -2.90
N GLY A 103 20.01 1.16 -1.94
CA GLY A 103 19.52 2.26 -1.13
C GLY A 103 18.62 3.24 -1.91
N GLN A 104 18.23 2.90 -3.14
CA GLN A 104 17.36 3.76 -3.95
C GLN A 104 15.90 3.52 -3.58
N PRO A 105 15.02 4.53 -3.68
CA PRO A 105 13.62 4.31 -3.39
C PRO A 105 13.04 3.25 -4.31
N ARG A 106 12.16 2.41 -3.76
CA ARG A 106 11.61 1.28 -4.50
C ARG A 106 10.81 1.74 -5.72
N CYS A 107 10.78 0.94 -6.77
CA CYS A 107 10.09 1.28 -8.02
C CYS A 107 9.41 0.06 -8.65
N ALA A 108 8.71 0.29 -9.76
CA ALA A 108 8.02 -0.73 -10.56
C ALA A 108 6.89 -1.45 -9.79
N ALA A 109 6.58 -2.69 -10.17
CA ALA A 109 5.59 -3.53 -9.51
C ALA A 109 6.24 -4.31 -8.37
N VAL A 110 5.79 -4.06 -7.14
CA VAL A 110 6.29 -4.70 -5.92
C VAL A 110 5.37 -5.87 -5.58
N ARG A 111 5.96 -7.06 -5.58
CA ARG A 111 5.35 -8.35 -5.24
C ARG A 111 6.25 -9.08 -4.23
N PRO A 112 5.79 -10.15 -3.57
CA PRO A 112 6.68 -11.02 -2.81
C PRO A 112 7.89 -11.48 -3.65
N PRO A 113 9.09 -11.60 -3.05
CA PRO A 113 9.39 -11.46 -1.62
C PRO A 113 9.66 -10.02 -1.18
N ALA A 114 9.59 -9.03 -2.07
CA ALA A 114 9.91 -7.64 -1.74
C ALA A 114 8.87 -7.04 -0.75
N ILE A 115 7.62 -7.46 -0.84
CA ILE A 115 6.56 -7.17 0.14
C ILE A 115 6.05 -8.47 0.75
N THR A 116 5.78 -8.44 2.05
CA THR A 116 5.09 -9.51 2.77
C THR A 116 3.69 -9.05 3.11
N TRP A 117 2.69 -9.88 2.80
CA TRP A 117 1.30 -9.65 3.17
C TRP A 117 0.89 -10.59 4.30
N SER A 118 0.14 -10.08 5.27
CA SER A 118 -0.37 -10.86 6.40
C SER A 118 -1.70 -10.30 6.89
N ALA A 119 -2.62 -11.16 7.32
CA ALA A 119 -3.77 -10.73 8.11
C ALA A 119 -3.30 -10.38 9.53
N VAL A 120 -3.85 -9.31 10.12
CA VAL A 120 -3.66 -9.10 11.56
C VAL A 120 -4.35 -10.24 12.28
N ARG A 121 -3.68 -10.92 13.20
CA ARG A 121 -4.40 -11.78 14.12
C ARG A 121 -5.29 -10.86 14.94
N ALA A 122 -6.61 -11.04 14.86
CA ALA A 122 -7.51 -10.47 15.85
C ALA A 122 -6.89 -10.79 17.21
N ASP A 123 -6.49 -9.75 17.94
CA ASP A 123 -6.08 -9.93 19.30
C ASP A 123 -7.31 -10.51 20.01
N ARG A 124 -7.21 -11.74 20.51
CA ARG A 124 -8.07 -12.09 21.63
C ARG A 124 -7.54 -11.25 22.78
N GLY A 125 -8.05 -10.03 22.89
CA GLY A 125 -7.89 -9.19 24.07
C GLY A 125 -8.21 -10.06 25.27
N THR A 126 -7.17 -10.44 26.01
CA THR A 126 -7.33 -11.09 27.30
C THR A 126 -7.70 -9.96 28.23
N SER A 127 -8.99 -9.82 28.52
CA SER A 127 -9.45 -9.01 29.66
C SER A 127 -8.86 -9.63 30.92
N GLY A 128 -7.99 -8.88 31.58
CA GLY A 128 -7.59 -9.10 32.97
C GLY A 128 -8.14 -7.96 33.82
#